data_AF-A0ABD5PXC4-F1
#
_entry.id   AF-A0ABD5PXC4-F1
#
_cell.length_a   1.000
_cell.length_b   1.000
_cell.length_c   1.000
_cell.angle_alpha   90.00
_cell.angle_beta   90.00
_cell.angle_gamma   90.00
#
_symmetry.space_group_name_H-M   'P 1'
#
loop_
_entity.id
_entity.type
_entity.pdbx_description
1 polymer ?
#
loop_
_entity_poly.entity_id
_entity_poly.type
_entity_poly.pdbx_seq_one_letter_code
_entity_poly.pdbx_strand_id
1 'polypeptide(L)'
;MYRPPSDSRESAIVEEYTWSDILLSYAVVAAIPAALWFVSQPLTGTVLLAVVAGLVVAARRAYELVRCFYDCPGMAFDLGGKARITVTQIPTDDSC
;
A
#
# COMPACT_ATOMS: atom_id res chain seq x y z
N MET A 1 -34.21 13.78 -30.47
CA MET A 1 -34.65 13.88 -29.07
C MET A 1 -33.57 14.59 -28.29
N TYR A 2 -33.88 15.76 -27.73
CA TYR A 2 -32.97 16.53 -26.90
C TYR A 2 -32.94 15.90 -25.50
N ARG A 3 -31.76 15.46 -25.04
CA ARG A 3 -31.56 14.95 -23.68
C ARG A 3 -31.07 16.13 -22.83
N PRO A 4 -31.85 16.63 -21.87
CA PRO A 4 -31.39 17.71 -21.01
C PRO A 4 -30.14 17.25 -20.23
N PRO A 5 -29.20 18.17 -19.93
CA PRO A 5 -28.07 17.86 -19.08
C PRO A 5 -28.59 17.34 -17.74
N SER A 6 -28.07 16.20 -17.28
CA SER A 6 -28.40 15.65 -15.97
C SER A 6 -28.06 16.70 -14.90
N ASP A 7 -29.08 17.20 -14.22
CA ASP A 7 -28.95 18.18 -13.16
C ASP A 7 -28.14 17.54 -12.02
N SER A 8 -26.95 18.07 -11.75
CA SER A 8 -26.04 17.59 -10.70
C SER A 8 -26.58 17.82 -9.28
N ARG A 9 -27.79 18.39 -9.16
CA ARG A 9 -28.45 18.71 -7.89
C ARG A 9 -29.24 17.54 -7.29
N GLU A 10 -29.49 16.48 -8.04
CA GLU A 10 -30.22 15.28 -7.59
C GLU A 10 -29.34 14.10 -7.16
N SER A 11 -28.01 14.19 -7.36
CA SER A 11 -27.11 13.29 -6.64
C SER A 11 -27.00 13.78 -5.21
N ALA A 12 -27.94 13.38 -4.36
CA ALA A 12 -27.63 13.22 -2.96
C ALA A 12 -26.39 12.31 -2.93
N ILE A 13 -25.24 12.90 -2.61
CA ILE A 13 -23.98 12.19 -2.40
C ILE A 13 -24.28 11.30 -1.19
N VAL A 14 -24.77 10.09 -1.46
CA VAL A 14 -24.63 8.98 -0.53
C VAL A 14 -23.13 8.78 -0.51
N GLU A 15 -22.46 9.50 0.38
CA GLU A 15 -21.04 9.38 0.63
C GLU A 15 -20.84 7.93 1.05
N GLU A 16 -20.51 7.07 0.09
CA GLU A 16 -20.09 5.71 0.35
C GLU A 16 -18.87 5.87 1.26
N TYR A 17 -19.11 5.66 2.55
CA TYR A 17 -18.13 5.84 3.59
C TYR A 17 -17.09 4.76 3.39
N THR A 18 -16.09 5.08 2.57
CA THR A 18 -14.99 4.17 2.26
C THR A 18 -14.18 3.99 3.53
N TRP A 19 -13.66 2.78 3.78
CA TRP A 19 -12.79 2.49 4.91
C TRP A 19 -11.63 3.50 5.06
N SER A 20 -11.22 4.10 3.94
CA SER A 20 -10.28 5.21 3.87
C SER A 20 -10.70 6.42 4.71
N ASP A 21 -11.98 6.82 4.69
CA ASP A 21 -12.49 7.98 5.42
C ASP A 21 -12.51 7.74 6.94
N ILE A 22 -12.96 6.55 7.34
CA ILE A 22 -12.88 6.09 8.73
C ILE A 22 -11.43 6.18 9.23
N LEU A 23 -10.50 5.56 8.49
CA LEU A 23 -9.08 5.55 8.88
C LEU A 23 -8.48 6.95 8.93
N LEU A 24 -8.89 7.83 8.01
CA LEU A 24 -8.43 9.22 7.97
C LEU A 24 -8.94 10.01 9.18
N SER A 25 -10.20 9.82 9.59
CA SER A 25 -10.75 10.44 10.80
C SER A 25 -9.99 10.01 12.06
N TYR A 26 -9.68 8.72 12.20
CA TYR A 26 -8.86 8.20 13.30
C TYR A 26 -7.41 8.71 13.25
N ALA A 27 -6.84 8.82 12.05
CA ALA A 27 -5.49 9.36 11.88
C ALA A 27 -5.40 10.83 12.33
N VAL A 28 -6.41 11.64 12.02
CA VAL A 28 -6.47 13.05 12.46
C VAL A 28 -6.53 13.16 13.99
N VAL A 29 -7.36 12.33 14.63
CA VAL A 29 -7.46 12.32 16.11
C VAL A 29 -6.13 11.88 16.74
N ALA A 30 -5.47 10.87 16.18
CA ALA A 30 -4.17 10.38 16.66
C ALA A 30 -3.01 11.36 16.40
N ALA A 31 -3.14 12.25 15.40
CA ALA A 31 -2.10 13.20 15.04
C ALA A 31 -1.82 14.23 16.15
N ILE A 32 -2.84 14.62 16.92
CA ILE A 32 -2.72 15.62 17.99
C ILE A 32 -1.79 15.15 19.12
N PRO A 33 -2.02 13.99 19.79
CA PRO A 33 -1.10 13.49 20.80
C PRO A 33 0.26 13.12 20.20
N ALA A 34 0.30 12.64 18.95
CA ALA A 34 1.57 12.35 18.28
C ALA A 34 2.42 13.60 18.06
N ALA A 35 1.83 14.73 17.66
CA ALA A 35 2.54 16.00 17.50
C ALA A 35 3.08 16.52 18.84
N LEU A 36 2.27 16.45 19.90
CA LEU A 36 2.70 16.79 21.26
C LEU A 36 3.86 15.91 21.74
N TRP A 37 3.80 14.61 21.45
CA TRP A 37 4.88 13.67 21.75
C TRP A 37 6.16 13.97 20.95
N PHE A 38 6.02 14.39 19.70
CA PHE A 38 7.14 14.75 18.86
C PHE A 38 7.90 15.98 19.39
N VAL A 39 7.17 16.97 19.91
CA VAL A 39 7.76 18.17 20.54
C VAL A 39 8.49 17.81 21.82
N SER A 40 7.97 16.86 22.62
CA SER A 40 8.63 16.45 23.87
C SER A 40 9.84 15.54 23.64
N GLN A 41 9.85 14.74 22.57
CA GLN A 41 10.92 13.80 22.23
C GLN A 41 11.24 13.77 20.72
N PRO A 42 11.97 14.79 20.21
CA PRO A 42 12.17 14.96 18.77
C PRO A 42 12.97 13.81 18.13
N LEU A 43 13.96 13.26 18.85
CA LEU A 43 14.76 12.13 18.35
C LEU A 43 13.89 10.88 18.16
N THR A 44 13.10 10.50 19.16
CA THR A 44 12.18 9.35 19.08
C THR A 44 11.17 9.54 17.96
N GLY A 45 10.65 10.76 17.79
CA GLY A 45 9.77 11.12 16.69
C GLY A 45 10.40 10.90 15.31
N THR A 46 11.61 11.40 15.09
CA THR A 46 12.29 11.24 13.78
C THR A 46 12.59 9.78 13.45
N VAL A 47 12.99 8.98 14.44
CA VAL A 47 13.19 7.54 14.26
C VAL A 47 11.88 6.86 13.86
N LEU A 48 10.78 7.19 14.53
CA LEU A 48 9.48 6.60 14.25
C LEU A 48 8.99 6.96 12.83
N LEU A 49 9.15 8.22 12.40
CA LEU A 49 8.86 8.62 11.01
C LEU A 49 9.75 7.89 10.00
N ALA A 50 11.05 7.75 10.28
CA ALA A 50 11.97 7.04 9.40
C ALA A 50 11.59 5.56 9.27
N VAL A 51 11.19 4.92 10.38
CA VAL A 51 10.72 3.52 10.38
C VAL A 51 9.43 3.39 9.57
N VAL A 52 8.45 4.27 9.78
CA VAL A 52 7.18 4.24 9.03
C VAL A 52 7.43 4.46 7.54
N ALA A 53 8.23 5.46 7.16
CA ALA A 53 8.59 5.73 5.78
C ALA A 53 9.32 4.53 5.14
N GLY A 54 10.29 3.94 5.86
CA GLY A 54 11.00 2.73 5.42
C GLY A 54 10.06 1.54 5.21
N LEU A 55 9.11 1.32 6.12
CA LEU A 55 8.09 0.28 6.01
C LEU A 55 7.21 0.47 4.78
N VAL A 56 6.74 1.68 4.52
CA VAL A 56 5.90 1.97 3.34
C VAL A 56 6.67 1.69 2.05
N VAL A 57 7.93 2.11 1.96
CA VAL A 57 8.78 1.86 0.78
C VAL A 57 9.03 0.36 0.61
N ALA A 58 9.38 -0.34 1.69
CA ALA A 58 9.61 -1.79 1.66
C ALA A 58 8.36 -2.57 1.28
N ALA A 59 7.20 -2.21 1.84
CA ALA A 59 5.92 -2.84 1.52
C ALA A 59 5.52 -2.66 0.06
N ARG A 60 5.72 -1.47 -0.52
CA ARG A 60 5.47 -1.24 -1.96
C ARG A 60 6.35 -2.12 -2.83
N ARG A 61 7.65 -2.19 -2.54
CA ARG A 61 8.58 -3.05 -3.29
C ARG A 61 8.25 -4.53 -3.13
N ALA A 62 7.91 -4.96 -1.92
CA ALA A 62 7.48 -6.32 -1.66
C ALA A 62 6.18 -6.66 -2.41
N TYR A 63 5.23 -5.73 -2.47
CA TYR A 63 3.99 -5.91 -3.22
C TYR A 63 4.25 -6.04 -4.73
N GLU A 64 5.13 -5.24 -5.30
CA GLU A 64 5.55 -5.36 -6.71
C GLU A 64 6.24 -6.71 -6.98
N LEU A 65 7.12 -7.16 -6.08
CA LEU A 65 7.76 -8.47 -6.16
C LEU A 65 6.74 -9.61 -6.09
N VAL A 66 5.82 -9.56 -5.13
CA VAL A 66 4.77 -10.59 -4.98
C VAL A 66 3.87 -10.60 -6.21
N ARG A 67 3.47 -9.44 -6.73
CA ARG A 67 2.66 -9.35 -7.94
C ARG A 67 3.36 -9.97 -9.14
N CYS A 68 4.65 -9.68 -9.32
CA CYS A 68 5.47 -10.30 -10.36
C CYS A 68 5.64 -11.81 -10.14
N PHE A 69 5.69 -12.29 -8.89
CA PHE A 69 5.74 -13.73 -8.59
C PHE A 69 4.46 -14.46 -8.99
N TYR A 70 3.30 -13.80 -8.86
CA TYR A 70 2.02 -14.35 -9.28
C TYR A 70 1.79 -14.24 -10.80
N ASP A 71 2.26 -13.17 -11.45
CA ASP A 71 2.04 -12.93 -12.88
C ASP A 71 3.13 -13.55 -13.79
N CYS A 72 4.33 -13.86 -13.28
CA CYS A 72 5.43 -14.37 -14.10
C CYS A 72 5.70 -15.87 -13.88
N PRO A 73 5.95 -16.66 -14.95
CA PRO A 73 6.23 -18.10 -14.88
C PRO A 73 7.58 -18.46 -14.21
N GLY A 74 8.43 -17.47 -13.91
CA GLY A 74 9.67 -17.67 -13.17
C GLY A 74 10.29 -16.36 -12.70
N MET A 75 10.90 -16.40 -11.53
CA MET A 75 11.66 -15.29 -10.94
C MET A 75 13.14 -15.64 -10.83
N ALA A 76 14.01 -14.68 -11.18
CA ALA A 76 15.44 -14.77 -10.96
C ALA A 76 15.88 -13.68 -9.97
N PHE A 77 16.33 -14.10 -8.79
CA PHE A 77 16.91 -13.22 -7.78
C PHE A 77 18.42 -13.26 -7.88
N ASP A 78 19.06 -12.11 -8.10
CA ASP A 78 20.51 -11.99 -8.11
C ASP A 78 20.99 -11.51 -6.73
N LEU A 79 21.63 -12.40 -5.97
CA LEU A 79 22.20 -12.12 -4.66
C LEU A 79 23.63 -11.61 -4.84
N GLY A 80 23.75 -10.28 -4.86
CA GLY A 80 25.04 -9.59 -4.81
C GLY A 80 25.97 -9.92 -5.98
N GLY A 81 25.43 -10.26 -7.16
CA GLY A 81 26.21 -10.58 -8.37
C GLY A 81 26.93 -11.93 -8.33
N LYS A 82 26.73 -12.74 -7.27
CA LYS A 82 27.48 -13.99 -7.06
C LYS A 82 26.61 -15.23 -7.12
N ALA A 83 25.33 -15.12 -6.75
CA ALA A 83 24.42 -16.25 -6.75
C ALA A 83 23.09 -15.83 -7.35
N ARG A 84 22.68 -16.51 -8.42
CA ARG A 84 21.36 -16.33 -9.04
C ARG A 84 20.45 -17.46 -8.60
N ILE A 85 19.42 -17.12 -7.83
CA ILE A 85 18.37 -18.05 -7.43
C ILE A 85 17.21 -17.91 -8.42
N THR A 86 17.00 -18.93 -9.24
CA THR A 86 15.86 -19.02 -10.15
C THR A 86 14.77 -19.87 -9.53
N VAL A 87 13.62 -19.27 -9.23
CA VAL A 87 12.41 -19.96 -8.78
C VAL A 87 11.47 -20.06 -9.97
N THR A 88 11.34 -21.26 -10.54
CA THR A 88 10.36 -21.57 -11.58
C THR A 88 9.18 -22.30 -10.95
N GLN A 89 7.96 -21.87 -11.26
CA GLN A 89 6.79 -22.66 -10.88
C GLN A 89 6.78 -23.91 -11.77
N ILE A 90 6.93 -25.08 -11.16
CA ILE A 90 6.73 -26.36 -11.86
C ILE A 90 5.21 -26.42 -12.11
N PRO A 91 4.74 -26.58 -13.36
CA PRO A 91 3.32 -26.67 -13.63
C PRO A 91 2.73 -27.81 -12.79
N THR A 92 1.77 -27.48 -11.94
CA THR A 92 0.90 -28.44 -11.27
C THR A 92 -0.14 -28.92 -12.29
N ASP A 93 0.33 -29.57 -13.34
CA ASP A 93 -0.49 -30.40 -14.22
C ASP A 93 0.39 -31.57 -14.67
N ASP A 94 -0.19 -32.77 -14.65
CA ASP A 94 0.45 -34.09 -14.78
C ASP A 94 0.91 -34.76 -13.47
N SER A 95 -0.01 -34.84 -12.49
CA SER A 95 -0.19 -36.10 -11.76
C SER A 95 -1.34 -36.87 -12.41
N CYS A 96 -1.02 -37.64 -13.45
CA CYS A 96 -1.82 -38.79 -13.88
C CYS A 96 -1.66 -39.94 -12.89
#